data_AF-A0A928EDC4-F1
#
_entry.id   AF-A0A928EDC4-F1
#
_cell.length_a   1.000
_cell.length_b   1.000
_cell.length_c   1.000
_cell.angle_alpha   90.00
_cell.angle_beta   90.00
_cell.angle_gamma   90.00
#
_symmetry.space_group_name_H-M   'P 1'
#
loop_
_entity.id
_entity.type
_entity.pdbx_description
1 polymer ?
#
loop_
_entity_poly.entity_id
_entity_poly.type
_entity_poly.pdbx_seq_one_letter_code
_entity_poly.pdbx_strand_id
1 'polypeptide(L)'
;MVRRSTFYKHFDDKEAFLRFFLDEIRRDFERHAALRPDEPLEEYLPRMNAELLSFLDGNDALVRSFLQGSQAGLVVQSVSLTIAQNINRRLKAAGECDDVRTSVQAGFLAGGIVNVVQREWLGASDDPARRERVATALFACERSVVGA
;
A
#
# COMPACT_ATOMS: atom_id res chain seq x y z
N MET A 1 -23.73 -5.42 13.91
CA MET A 1 -23.37 -6.84 13.68
C MET A 1 -24.26 -7.39 12.56
N VAL A 2 -23.67 -7.76 11.42
CA VAL A 2 -24.41 -8.31 10.26
C VAL A 2 -24.77 -9.78 10.54
N ARG A 3 -25.97 -10.22 10.18
CA ARG A 3 -26.39 -11.63 10.34
C ARG A 3 -25.60 -12.52 9.39
N ARG A 4 -25.16 -13.72 9.84
CA ARG A 4 -24.45 -14.71 9.02
C ARG A 4 -25.16 -15.01 7.70
N SER A 5 -26.48 -15.13 7.72
CA SER A 5 -27.30 -15.37 6.54
C SER A 5 -27.28 -14.22 5.53
N THR A 6 -26.98 -12.98 5.96
CA THR A 6 -26.79 -11.83 5.07
C THR A 6 -25.37 -11.79 4.51
N PHE A 7 -24.36 -12.17 5.30
CA PHE A 7 -22.97 -12.25 4.85
C PHE A 7 -22.80 -13.26 3.70
N TYR A 8 -23.29 -14.49 3.90
CA TYR A 8 -23.18 -15.57 2.91
C TYR A 8 -24.05 -15.39 1.66
N LYS A 9 -24.90 -14.36 1.61
CA LYS A 9 -25.58 -13.96 0.36
C LYS A 9 -24.66 -13.19 -0.58
N HIS A 10 -23.61 -12.56 -0.06
CA HIS A 10 -22.70 -11.72 -0.82
C HIS A 10 -21.31 -12.33 -0.96
N PHE A 11 -20.89 -13.17 -0.02
CA PHE A 11 -19.56 -13.77 -0.01
C PHE A 11 -19.63 -15.24 0.39
N ASP A 12 -19.05 -16.12 -0.42
CA ASP A 12 -19.04 -17.56 -0.17
C ASP A 12 -18.30 -17.90 1.13
N ASP A 13 -17.26 -17.14 1.47
CA ASP A 13 -16.49 -17.28 2.69
C ASP A 13 -15.82 -15.95 3.12
N LYS A 14 -15.11 -16.00 4.26
CA LYS A 14 -14.35 -14.86 4.79
C LYS A 14 -13.23 -14.41 3.84
N GLU A 15 -12.73 -15.30 2.98
CA GLU A 15 -11.64 -15.04 2.04
C GLU A 15 -12.14 -14.31 0.79
N ALA A 16 -13.35 -14.64 0.31
CA ALA A 16 -14.04 -13.93 -0.76
C ALA A 16 -14.32 -12.48 -0.34
N PHE A 17 -14.77 -12.28 0.90
CA PHE A 17 -14.91 -10.95 1.48
C PHE A 17 -13.57 -10.20 1.56
N LEU A 18 -12.51 -10.87 1.99
CA LEU A 18 -11.17 -10.28 2.08
C LEU A 18 -10.66 -9.80 0.71
N ARG A 19 -10.75 -10.66 -0.31
CA ARG A 19 -10.34 -10.30 -1.67
C ARG A 19 -11.14 -9.11 -2.19
N PHE A 20 -12.46 -9.12 -2.02
CA PHE A 20 -13.31 -8.00 -2.39
C PHE A 20 -12.91 -6.70 -1.68
N PHE A 21 -12.72 -6.75 -0.36
CA PHE A 21 -12.36 -5.58 0.43
C PHE A 21 -11.00 -4.99 0.01
N LEU A 22 -10.00 -5.84 -0.24
CA LEU A 22 -8.70 -5.40 -0.74
C LEU A 22 -8.77 -4.82 -2.14
N ASP A 23 -9.61 -5.39 -3.01
CA ASP A 23 -9.85 -4.85 -4.35
C ASP A 23 -10.53 -3.48 -4.30
N GLU A 24 -11.45 -3.25 -3.36
CA GLU A 24 -12.07 -1.94 -3.16
C GLU A 24 -11.07 -0.91 -2.63
N ILE A 25 -10.20 -1.29 -1.69
CA ILE A 25 -9.08 -0.44 -1.25
C ILE A 25 -8.18 -0.12 -2.44
N ARG A 26 -7.78 -1.14 -3.20
CA ARG A 26 -6.95 -0.95 -4.40
C ARG A 26 -7.55 0.09 -5.34
N ARG A 27 -8.84 -0.05 -5.65
CA ARG A 27 -9.59 0.87 -6.51
C ARG A 27 -9.65 2.28 -5.94
N ASP A 28 -9.73 2.43 -4.62
CA ASP A 28 -9.71 3.73 -3.96
C ASP A 28 -8.34 4.41 -4.10
N PHE A 29 -7.26 3.66 -3.87
CA PHE A 29 -5.88 4.14 -4.09
C PHE A 29 -5.63 4.49 -5.56
N GLU A 30 -6.10 3.67 -6.50
CA GLU A 30 -6.00 3.95 -7.93
C GLU A 30 -6.79 5.21 -8.32
N ARG A 31 -7.99 5.41 -7.76
CA ARG A 31 -8.78 6.63 -7.96
C ARG A 31 -8.05 7.86 -7.42
N HIS A 32 -7.54 7.81 -6.19
CA HIS A 32 -6.75 8.91 -5.62
C HIS A 32 -5.47 9.20 -6.43
N ALA A 33 -4.79 8.16 -6.91
CA ALA A 33 -3.65 8.31 -7.80
C ALA A 33 -4.03 8.96 -9.14
N ALA A 34 -5.21 8.70 -9.68
CA ALA A 34 -5.68 9.26 -10.94
C ALA A 34 -6.12 10.73 -10.84
N LEU A 35 -6.40 11.27 -9.64
CA LEU A 35 -6.85 12.65 -9.45
C LEU A 35 -5.79 13.70 -9.86
N ARG A 36 -4.52 13.33 -9.88
CA ARG A 36 -3.40 14.24 -10.19
C ARG A 36 -2.43 13.59 -11.18
N PRO A 37 -2.83 13.39 -12.45
CA PRO A 37 -2.05 12.63 -13.43
C PRO A 37 -0.67 13.22 -13.73
N ASP A 38 -0.50 14.53 -13.53
CA ASP A 38 0.75 15.24 -13.80
C ASP A 38 1.58 15.53 -12.53
N GLU A 39 1.18 14.98 -11.38
CA GLU A 39 1.93 15.12 -10.13
C GLU A 39 3.35 14.51 -10.25
N PRO A 40 4.41 15.28 -9.95
CA PRO A 40 5.79 14.78 -9.94
C PRO A 40 5.95 13.60 -8.98
N LEU A 41 6.87 12.68 -9.27
CA LEU A 41 7.09 11.49 -8.44
C LEU A 41 7.44 11.83 -6.99
N GLU A 42 8.20 12.92 -6.79
CA GLU A 42 8.61 13.44 -5.48
C GLU A 42 7.43 13.92 -4.61
N GLU A 43 6.31 14.30 -5.23
CA GLU A 43 5.08 14.70 -4.53
C GLU A 43 4.10 13.53 -4.44
N TYR A 44 4.06 12.69 -5.48
CA TYR A 44 3.21 11.52 -5.58
C TYR A 44 3.51 10.49 -4.48
N LEU A 45 4.78 10.12 -4.28
CA LEU A 45 5.17 9.10 -3.31
C LEU A 45 4.78 9.48 -1.87
N PRO A 46 5.16 10.67 -1.34
CA PRO A 46 4.76 11.06 0.00
C PRO A 46 3.25 11.13 0.19
N ARG A 47 2.51 11.66 -0.81
CA ARG A 47 1.04 11.74 -0.74
C ARG A 47 0.41 10.35 -0.67
N MET A 48 0.77 9.45 -1.59
CA MET A 48 0.18 8.11 -1.63
C MET A 48 0.57 7.28 -0.40
N ASN A 49 1.76 7.48 0.14
CA ASN A 49 2.16 6.87 1.40
C ASN A 49 1.39 7.45 2.58
N ALA A 50 1.13 8.75 2.64
CA ALA A 50 0.27 9.33 3.68
C ALA A 50 -1.14 8.72 3.65
N GLU A 51 -1.73 8.54 2.45
CA GLU A 51 -3.00 7.83 2.27
C GLU A 51 -2.92 6.38 2.76
N LEU A 52 -1.83 5.66 2.42
CA LEU A 52 -1.60 4.28 2.87
C LEU A 52 -1.53 4.19 4.39
N LEU A 53 -0.73 5.04 5.03
CA LEU A 53 -0.54 5.03 6.47
C LEU A 53 -1.83 5.44 7.20
N SER A 54 -2.55 6.44 6.70
CA SER A 54 -3.86 6.84 7.23
C SER A 54 -4.88 5.71 7.13
N PHE A 55 -4.92 5.00 5.99
CA PHE A 55 -5.75 3.82 5.83
C PHE A 55 -5.39 2.73 6.85
N LEU A 56 -4.09 2.44 7.01
CA LEU A 56 -3.61 1.40 7.93
C LEU A 56 -3.95 1.73 9.38
N ASP A 57 -3.79 2.98 9.80
CA ASP A 57 -4.14 3.43 11.16
C ASP A 57 -5.65 3.43 11.39
N GLY A 58 -6.43 3.91 10.42
CA GLY A 58 -7.90 3.90 10.50
C GLY A 58 -8.50 2.48 10.51
N ASN A 59 -7.75 1.48 10.05
CA ASN A 59 -8.19 0.09 9.93
C ASN A 59 -7.29 -0.89 10.71
N ASP A 60 -6.58 -0.44 11.74
CA ASP A 60 -5.52 -1.22 12.42
C ASP A 60 -5.95 -2.64 12.83
N ALA A 61 -7.08 -2.79 13.52
CA ALA A 61 -7.58 -4.09 13.97
C ALA A 61 -7.87 -5.05 12.80
N LEU A 62 -8.37 -4.50 11.70
CA LEU A 62 -8.69 -5.25 10.48
C LEU A 62 -7.39 -5.67 9.76
N VAL A 63 -6.46 -4.73 9.60
CA VAL A 63 -5.13 -4.96 9.01
C VAL A 63 -4.35 -6.00 9.80
N ARG A 64 -4.30 -5.89 11.14
CA ARG A 64 -3.66 -6.90 12.01
C ARG A 64 -4.32 -8.26 11.86
N SER A 65 -5.65 -8.33 11.84
CA SER A 65 -6.37 -9.59 11.62
C SER A 65 -6.04 -10.23 10.26
N PHE A 66 -5.74 -9.45 9.23
CA PHE A 66 -5.37 -9.99 7.92
C PHE A 66 -3.92 -10.41 7.85
N LEU A 67 -3.01 -9.59 8.37
CA LEU A 67 -1.58 -9.84 8.33
C LEU A 67 -1.15 -10.99 9.27
N GLN A 68 -1.98 -11.36 10.24
CA GLN A 68 -1.78 -12.56 11.08
C GLN A 68 -2.46 -13.83 10.51
N GLY A 69 -3.25 -13.70 9.44
CA GLY A 69 -3.95 -14.82 8.81
C GLY A 69 -3.07 -15.65 7.88
N SER A 70 -3.52 -16.86 7.53
CA SER A 70 -2.83 -17.77 6.60
C SER A 70 -2.58 -17.16 5.21
N GLN A 71 -3.42 -16.22 4.79
CA GLN A 71 -3.36 -15.58 3.46
C GLN A 71 -2.56 -14.27 3.45
N ALA A 72 -1.93 -13.87 4.57
CA ALA A 72 -1.19 -12.63 4.68
C ALA A 72 -0.16 -12.45 3.55
N GLY A 73 0.55 -13.52 3.18
CA GLY A 73 1.54 -13.50 2.10
C GLY A 73 0.97 -13.11 0.74
N LEU A 74 -0.19 -13.65 0.35
CA LEU A 74 -0.83 -13.35 -0.93
C LEU A 74 -1.35 -11.91 -0.98
N VAL A 75 -1.93 -11.45 0.13
CA VAL A 75 -2.42 -10.07 0.27
C VAL A 75 -1.26 -9.08 0.12
N VAL A 76 -0.18 -9.31 0.87
CA VAL A 76 1.03 -8.48 0.84
C VAL A 76 1.64 -8.45 -0.56
N GLN A 77 1.72 -9.60 -1.23
CA GLN A 77 2.25 -9.68 -2.60
C GLN A 77 1.37 -8.89 -3.59
N SER A 78 0.05 -9.01 -3.49
CA SER A 78 -0.89 -8.30 -4.37
C SER A 78 -0.81 -6.78 -4.18
N VAL A 79 -0.72 -6.32 -2.92
CA VAL A 79 -0.54 -4.90 -2.59
C VAL A 79 0.81 -4.40 -3.11
N SER A 80 1.90 -5.13 -2.87
CA SER A 80 3.23 -4.78 -3.35
C SER A 80 3.28 -4.66 -4.88
N LEU A 81 2.69 -5.62 -5.60
CA LEU A 81 2.60 -5.58 -7.06
C LEU A 81 1.83 -4.34 -7.54
N THR A 82 0.73 -4.00 -6.88
CA THR A 82 -0.06 -2.83 -7.27
C THR A 82 0.70 -1.52 -7.04
N ILE A 83 1.36 -1.38 -5.89
CA ILE A 83 2.19 -0.21 -5.58
C ILE A 83 3.30 -0.08 -6.64
N ALA A 84 4.00 -1.18 -6.96
CA ALA A 84 5.03 -1.18 -7.99
C ALA A 84 4.47 -0.79 -9.37
N GLN A 85 3.31 -1.30 -9.77
CA GLN A 85 2.68 -0.93 -11.05
C GLN A 85 2.31 0.56 -11.12
N ASN A 86 1.80 1.12 -10.02
CA ASN A 86 1.46 2.54 -9.95
C ASN A 86 2.72 3.41 -10.02
N ILE A 87 3.78 3.07 -9.28
CA ILE A 87 5.06 3.79 -9.32
C ILE A 87 5.71 3.70 -10.70
N ASN A 88 5.72 2.51 -11.32
CA ASN A 88 6.27 2.31 -12.66
C ASN A 88 5.54 3.19 -13.69
N ARG A 89 4.20 3.21 -13.66
CA ARG A 89 3.39 4.11 -14.51
C ARG A 89 3.80 5.58 -14.34
N ARG A 90 4.09 6.02 -13.12
CA ARG A 90 4.53 7.39 -12.82
C ARG A 90 5.94 7.69 -13.32
N LEU A 91 6.88 6.77 -13.12
CA LEU A 91 8.24 6.89 -13.63
C LEU A 91 8.24 7.03 -15.16
N LYS A 92 7.48 6.19 -15.87
CA LYS A 92 7.34 6.27 -17.33
C LYS A 92 6.69 7.58 -17.79
N ALA A 93 5.66 8.05 -17.08
CA ALA A 93 5.01 9.33 -17.38
C ALA A 93 5.94 10.53 -17.19
N ALA A 94 6.91 10.44 -16.28
CA ALA A 94 7.94 11.46 -16.06
C ALA A 94 9.04 11.49 -17.15
N GLY A 95 8.94 10.63 -18.18
CA GLY A 95 9.86 10.60 -19.32
C GLY A 95 11.00 9.58 -19.21
N GLU A 96 11.02 8.72 -18.18
CA GLU A 96 11.99 7.63 -18.08
C GLU A 96 11.69 6.54 -19.12
N CYS A 97 12.62 6.34 -20.06
CA CYS A 97 12.43 5.47 -21.22
C CYS A 97 12.99 4.04 -21.05
N ASP A 98 13.73 3.78 -19.97
CA ASP A 98 14.25 2.44 -19.68
C ASP A 98 13.22 1.63 -18.87
N ASP A 99 12.51 0.77 -19.57
CA ASP A 99 11.49 -0.12 -19.01
C ASP A 99 12.03 -1.07 -17.92
N VAL A 100 13.30 -1.50 -18.03
CA VAL A 100 13.90 -2.39 -17.04
C VAL A 100 14.24 -1.60 -15.78
N ARG A 101 14.91 -0.45 -15.94
CA ARG A 101 15.26 0.44 -14.82
C ARG A 101 14.03 0.88 -14.04
N THR A 102 13.00 1.37 -14.73
CA THR A 102 11.75 1.83 -14.10
C THR A 102 11.01 0.72 -13.37
N SER A 103 10.98 -0.50 -13.93
CA SER A 103 10.40 -1.67 -13.27
C SER A 103 11.17 -2.08 -12.02
N VAL A 104 12.51 -2.09 -12.06
CA VAL A 104 13.36 -2.43 -10.91
C VAL A 104 13.21 -1.38 -9.81
N GLN A 105 13.26 -0.09 -10.16
CA GLN A 105 13.10 1.00 -9.20
C GLN A 105 11.72 0.96 -8.53
N ALA A 106 10.66 0.74 -9.30
CA ALA A 106 9.31 0.61 -8.77
C ALA A 106 9.15 -0.60 -7.84
N GLY A 107 9.74 -1.75 -8.21
CA GLY A 107 9.76 -2.94 -7.36
C GLY A 107 10.53 -2.72 -6.06
N PHE A 108 11.68 -2.03 -6.12
CA PHE A 108 12.48 -1.68 -4.95
C PHE A 108 11.72 -0.78 -3.98
N LEU A 109 11.11 0.30 -4.49
CA LEU A 109 10.30 1.23 -3.69
C LEU A 109 9.10 0.51 -3.05
N ALA A 110 8.33 -0.23 -3.84
CA ALA A 110 7.17 -0.98 -3.34
C ALA A 110 7.55 -2.02 -2.29
N GLY A 111 8.66 -2.73 -2.49
CA GLY A 111 9.20 -3.68 -1.50
C GLY A 111 9.59 -3.01 -0.19
N GLY A 112 10.26 -1.86 -0.27
CA GLY A 112 10.64 -1.07 0.91
C GLY A 112 9.43 -0.59 1.71
N ILE A 113 8.43 0.01 1.04
CA ILE A 113 7.19 0.47 1.67
C ILE A 113 6.48 -0.69 2.38
N VAL A 114 6.29 -1.81 1.67
CA VAL A 114 5.60 -2.97 2.23
C VAL A 114 6.36 -3.58 3.40
N ASN A 115 7.68 -3.68 3.32
CA ASN A 115 8.50 -4.21 4.41
C ASN A 115 8.38 -3.35 5.68
N VAL A 116 8.44 -2.02 5.53
CA VAL A 116 8.26 -1.07 6.64
C VAL A 116 6.86 -1.23 7.25
N VAL A 117 5.82 -1.23 6.42
CA VAL A 117 4.43 -1.43 6.88
C VAL A 117 4.29 -2.74 7.65
N GLN A 118 4.78 -3.84 7.11
CA GLN A 118 4.71 -5.14 7.78
C GLN A 118 5.40 -5.10 9.14
N ARG A 119 6.63 -4.59 9.22
CA ARG A 119 7.40 -4.59 10.46
C ARG A 119 6.75 -3.74 11.55
N GLU A 120 6.17 -2.61 11.19
CA GLU A 120 5.68 -1.63 12.14
C GLU A 120 4.20 -1.86 12.53
N TRP A 121 3.38 -2.45 11.64
CA TRP A 121 1.98 -2.82 11.96
C TRP A 121 1.84 -4.26 12.49
N LEU A 122 2.76 -5.18 12.19
CA LEU A 122 2.81 -6.50 12.83
C LEU A 122 3.69 -6.55 14.07
N GLY A 123 4.52 -5.52 14.28
CA GLY A 123 5.37 -5.40 15.45
C GLY A 123 4.55 -5.28 16.75
N ALA A 124 5.19 -5.63 17.86
CA ALA A 124 4.59 -5.66 19.20
C ALA A 124 4.34 -4.28 19.84
N SER A 125 4.77 -3.19 19.18
CA SER A 125 4.69 -1.83 19.75
C SER A 125 3.48 -1.11 19.19
N ASP A 126 2.45 -0.94 20.01
CA ASP A 126 1.27 -0.13 19.70
C ASP A 126 1.53 1.37 19.99
N ASP A 127 2.73 1.85 19.65
CA ASP A 127 3.18 3.22 19.93
C ASP A 127 2.86 4.12 18.72
N PRO A 128 1.87 5.02 18.80
CA PRO A 128 1.51 5.90 17.70
C PRO A 128 2.65 6.86 17.33
N ALA A 129 3.45 7.30 18.30
CA ALA A 129 4.59 8.18 18.04
C ALA A 129 5.69 7.46 17.25
N ARG A 130 5.79 6.13 17.35
CA ARG A 130 6.68 5.33 16.53
C ARG A 130 6.22 5.28 15.07
N ARG A 131 4.91 5.12 14.83
CA ARG A 131 4.34 5.11 13.47
C ARG A 131 4.56 6.45 12.76
N GLU A 132 4.43 7.56 13.48
CA GLU A 132 4.73 8.90 12.96
C GLU A 132 6.22 9.08 12.57
N ARG A 133 7.14 8.61 13.41
CA ARG A 133 8.59 8.60 13.08
C ARG A 133 8.90 7.74 11.85
N VAL A 134 8.22 6.60 11.72
CA VAL A 134 8.36 5.71 10.56
C VAL A 134 7.85 6.38 9.29
N ALA A 135 6.69 7.04 9.34
CA ALA A 135 6.16 7.81 8.22
C ALA A 135 7.18 8.87 7.74
N THR A 136 7.74 9.61 8.68
CA THR A 136 8.76 10.63 8.41
C THR A 136 10.02 10.04 7.77
N ALA A 137 10.49 8.90 8.29
CA ALA A 137 11.67 8.21 7.77
C ALA A 137 11.44 7.62 6.36
N LEU A 138 10.24 7.09 6.10
CA LEU A 138 9.87 6.56 4.78
C LEU A 138 9.97 7.68 3.72
N PHE A 139 9.40 8.85 4.01
CA PHE A 139 9.49 10.01 3.11
C PHE A 139 10.93 10.46 2.86
N ALA A 140 11.78 10.45 3.89
CA ALA A 140 13.19 10.81 3.76
C ALA A 140 13.94 9.81 2.85
N CYS A 141 13.69 8.51 2.99
CA CYS A 141 14.30 7.48 2.15
C CYS A 141 13.84 7.56 0.69
N GLU A 142 12.58 7.86 0.43
CA GLU A 142 12.07 7.99 -0.94
C GLU A 142 12.73 9.15 -1.68
N ARG A 143 12.90 10.29 -0.99
CA ARG A 143 13.59 11.45 -1.57
C ARG A 143 15.04 11.15 -1.94
N SER A 144 15.74 10.30 -1.18
CA SER A 144 17.11 9.91 -1.54
C SER A 144 17.18 8.95 -2.73
N VAL A 145 16.10 8.21 -3.00
CA VAL A 145 16.03 7.25 -4.13
C VAL A 145 15.54 7.92 -5.42
N VAL A 146 14.73 8.97 -5.30
CA VAL A 146 14.19 9.71 -6.46
C VAL A 146 15.06 10.92 -6.84
N GLY A 147 15.74 11.54 -5.87
CA GLY A 147 16.58 12.73 -6.09
C GLY A 147 18.05 12.48 -6.44
N ALA A 148 18.41 11.26 -6.84
CA ALA A 148 19.76 10.86 -7.27
C ALA A 148 19.74 10.40 -8.73
#